data_AF-A0A813GUV0-F1
#
_entry.id   AF-A0A813GUV0-F1
#
_cell.length_a   1.000
_cell.length_b   1.000
_cell.length_c   1.000
_cell.angle_alpha   90.00
_cell.angle_beta   90.00
_cell.angle_gamma   90.00
#
_symmetry.space_group_name_H-M   'P 1'
#
loop_
_entity.id
_entity.type
_entity.pdbx_description
1 polymer ?
#
loop_
_entity_poly.entity_id
_entity_poly.type
_entity_poly.pdbx_seq_one_letter_code
_entity_poly.pdbx_strand_id
1 'polypeptide(L)'
;MAPQDGWGYDESVQEVDGDDGPDIGEMLEQVRTQVFQRRIRIKAAFVDFDPRRTSRVTKAQFARALSLAMPLIKVCDVEALADHFTEAGPKVLWPKVVNYIKFCECVDEVFGPSHLENTPTAQVPLPGASLSCAGGHFKANMDAGDQDRISGILNRVAFLAKNRGY
;
A
#
# COMPACT_ATOMS: atom_id res chain seq x y z
N MET A 1 -47.80 23.58 43.01
CA MET A 1 -47.17 24.61 42.14
C MET A 1 -46.00 25.18 42.92
N ALA A 2 -44.71 24.91 42.69
CA ALA A 2 -43.90 23.98 41.86
C ALA A 2 -42.93 23.22 42.83
N PRO A 3 -41.92 22.39 42.45
CA PRO A 3 -40.86 22.57 41.43
C PRO A 3 -40.91 21.44 40.36
N GLN A 4 -40.57 21.60 39.07
CA GLN A 4 -39.29 21.97 38.45
C GLN A 4 -38.09 21.10 38.87
N ASP A 5 -38.22 19.78 38.68
CA ASP A 5 -37.04 18.90 38.58
C ASP A 5 -36.41 19.10 37.20
N GLY A 6 -35.45 20.02 37.15
CA GLY A 6 -34.53 20.20 36.05
C GLY A 6 -33.58 19.01 35.99
N TRP A 7 -33.93 18.00 35.20
CA TRP A 7 -32.92 17.10 34.62
C TRP A 7 -32.08 17.92 33.65
N GLY A 8 -31.06 18.58 34.19
CA GLY A 8 -29.98 19.14 33.41
C GLY A 8 -29.27 18.00 32.71
N TYR A 9 -29.67 17.74 31.48
CA TYR A 9 -28.78 17.11 30.52
C TYR A 9 -27.61 18.07 30.36
N ASP A 10 -26.47 17.72 30.96
CA ASP A 10 -25.19 18.30 30.62
C ASP A 10 -24.90 17.90 29.17
N GLU A 11 -25.30 18.78 28.24
CA GLU A 11 -25.10 18.66 26.81
C GLU A 11 -23.64 19.02 26.45
N SER A 12 -22.70 18.47 27.22
CA SER A 12 -21.29 18.37 26.87
C SER A 12 -21.00 16.94 26.41
N VAL A 13 -21.80 16.46 25.44
CA VAL A 13 -21.34 15.34 24.61
C VAL A 13 -20.22 15.93 23.77
N GLN A 14 -18.98 15.63 24.16
CA GLN A 14 -17.82 15.94 23.34
C GLN A 14 -18.02 15.27 21.98
N GLU A 15 -18.28 16.08 20.94
CA GLU A 15 -18.10 15.69 19.55
C GLU A 15 -16.62 15.33 19.39
N VAL A 16 -16.31 14.03 19.48
CA VAL A 16 -15.02 13.50 19.05
C VAL A 16 -15.11 13.37 17.53
N ASP A 17 -15.02 14.51 16.85
CA ASP A 17 -14.81 14.56 15.41
C ASP A 17 -13.40 14.09 15.10
N GLY A 18 -13.29 12.84 14.65
CA GLY A 18 -12.03 12.22 14.27
C GLY A 18 -12.10 10.71 14.08
N ASP A 19 -13.20 10.18 13.56
CA ASP A 19 -13.18 8.86 12.93
C ASP A 19 -12.63 9.05 11.52
N ASP A 20 -11.29 9.16 11.42
CA ASP A 20 -10.58 9.08 10.15
C ASP A 20 -10.82 7.66 9.62
N GLY A 21 -11.89 7.51 8.84
CA GLY A 21 -12.23 6.26 8.18
C GLY A 21 -11.04 5.72 7.37
N PRO A 22 -11.04 4.41 7.05
CA PRO A 22 -9.91 3.74 6.42
C PRO A 22 -9.41 4.51 5.17
N ASP A 23 -8.25 5.17 5.27
CA ASP A 23 -7.67 5.88 4.13
C ASP A 23 -7.12 4.88 3.12
N ILE A 24 -7.83 4.77 1.99
CA ILE A 24 -7.43 3.93 0.86
C ILE A 24 -6.04 4.31 0.34
N GLY A 25 -5.65 5.58 0.42
CA GLY A 25 -4.34 6.06 0.02
C GLY A 25 -3.22 5.40 0.82
N GLU A 26 -3.28 5.50 2.15
CA GLU A 26 -2.34 4.84 3.06
C GLU A 26 -2.31 3.32 2.87
N MET A 27 -3.47 2.67 2.70
CA MET A 27 -3.55 1.23 2.47
C MET A 27 -2.86 0.81 1.17
N LEU A 28 -3.10 1.55 0.08
CA LEU A 28 -2.43 1.30 -1.20
C LEU A 28 -0.93 1.53 -1.09
N GLU A 29 -0.47 2.55 -0.36
CA GLU A 29 0.95 2.77 -0.13
C GLU A 29 1.58 1.61 0.65
N GLN A 30 0.93 1.11 1.70
CA GLN A 30 1.40 -0.06 2.45
C GLN A 30 1.49 -1.31 1.57
N VAL A 31 0.48 -1.55 0.73
CA VAL A 31 0.48 -2.67 -0.23
C VAL A 31 1.62 -2.53 -1.23
N ARG A 32 1.74 -1.35 -1.88
CA ARG A 32 2.80 -1.07 -2.86
C ARG A 32 4.19 -1.24 -2.24
N THR A 33 4.36 -0.79 -0.99
CA THR A 33 5.58 -0.96 -0.21
C THR A 33 5.95 -2.44 -0.05
N GLN A 34 5.03 -3.28 0.43
CA GLN A 34 5.30 -4.70 0.62
C GLN A 34 5.58 -5.42 -0.70
N VAL A 35 4.81 -5.10 -1.74
CA VAL A 35 4.98 -5.67 -3.08
C VAL A 35 6.33 -5.30 -3.67
N PHE A 36 6.75 -4.04 -3.56
CA PHE A 36 8.03 -3.56 -4.07
C PHE A 36 9.21 -4.21 -3.36
N GLN A 37 9.20 -4.23 -2.02
CA GLN A 37 10.30 -4.77 -1.21
C GLN A 37 10.50 -6.27 -1.41
N ARG A 38 9.40 -7.02 -1.50
CA ARG A 38 9.42 -8.48 -1.67
C ARG A 38 9.42 -8.93 -3.13
N ARG A 39 9.39 -7.96 -4.08
CA ARG A 39 9.30 -8.20 -5.53
C ARG A 39 8.17 -9.17 -5.89
N ILE A 40 7.01 -9.00 -5.25
CA ILE A 40 5.85 -9.88 -5.44
C ILE A 40 5.18 -9.54 -6.77
N ARG A 41 4.91 -10.56 -7.60
CA ARG A 41 4.04 -10.42 -8.78
C ARG A 41 2.59 -10.59 -8.36
N ILE A 42 1.93 -9.50 -7.96
CA ILE A 42 0.62 -9.56 -7.31
C ILE A 42 -0.44 -10.24 -8.18
N LYS A 43 -0.38 -10.04 -9.50
CA LYS A 43 -1.27 -10.69 -10.47
C LYS A 43 -1.23 -12.22 -10.42
N ALA A 44 -0.10 -12.82 -10.02
CA ALA A 44 0.04 -14.27 -9.91
C ALA A 44 -0.87 -14.86 -8.82
N ALA A 45 -1.13 -14.11 -7.74
CA ALA A 45 -2.01 -14.56 -6.65
C ALA A 45 -3.48 -14.70 -7.08
N PHE A 46 -3.87 -14.07 -8.20
CA PHE A 46 -5.24 -14.10 -8.72
C PHE A 46 -5.48 -15.14 -9.81
N VAL A 47 -4.42 -15.75 -10.35
CA VAL A 47 -4.51 -16.68 -11.49
C VAL A 47 -5.42 -17.87 -11.17
N ASP A 48 -5.31 -18.42 -9.96
CA ASP A 48 -6.10 -19.58 -9.53
C ASP A 48 -7.59 -19.24 -9.33
N PHE A 49 -7.92 -17.97 -9.05
CA PHE A 49 -9.29 -17.52 -8.80
C PHE A 49 -10.02 -17.07 -10.08
N ASP A 50 -9.29 -16.77 -11.15
CA ASP A 50 -9.84 -16.35 -12.44
C ASP A 50 -9.25 -17.11 -13.65
N PRO A 51 -9.47 -18.44 -13.74
CA PRO A 51 -8.97 -19.25 -14.85
C PRO A 51 -9.56 -18.85 -16.20
N ARG A 52 -10.73 -18.19 -16.20
CA ARG A 52 -11.42 -17.72 -17.41
C ARG A 52 -11.01 -16.30 -17.83
N ARG A 53 -10.04 -15.68 -17.15
CA ARG A 53 -9.53 -14.33 -17.46
C ARG A 53 -10.65 -13.29 -17.61
N THR A 54 -11.64 -13.37 -16.73
CA THR A 54 -12.76 -12.41 -16.65
C THR A 54 -12.33 -11.08 -16.01
N SER A 55 -11.11 -11.00 -15.48
CA SER A 55 -10.54 -9.86 -14.77
C SER A 55 -11.27 -9.51 -13.47
N ARG A 56 -12.10 -10.44 -12.98
CA ARG A 56 -12.97 -10.23 -11.83
C ARG A 56 -12.97 -11.43 -10.88
N VAL A 57 -13.02 -11.12 -9.59
CA VAL A 57 -13.07 -12.09 -8.49
C VAL A 57 -14.13 -11.69 -7.47
N THR A 58 -14.52 -12.62 -6.60
CA THR A 58 -15.38 -12.29 -5.45
C THR A 58 -14.57 -11.58 -4.36
N LYS A 59 -15.23 -10.81 -3.46
CA LYS A 59 -14.55 -10.16 -2.32
C LYS A 59 -13.77 -11.16 -1.46
N ALA A 60 -14.34 -12.34 -1.19
CA ALA A 60 -13.67 -13.39 -0.43
C ALA A 60 -12.46 -13.99 -1.15
N GLN A 61 -12.51 -14.12 -2.48
CA GLN A 61 -11.35 -14.56 -3.27
C GLN A 61 -10.26 -13.50 -3.30
N PHE A 62 -10.65 -12.22 -3.40
CA PHE A 62 -9.72 -11.09 -3.31
C PHE A 62 -8.98 -11.09 -1.97
N ALA A 63 -9.71 -11.24 -0.87
CA ALA A 63 -9.11 -11.28 0.45
C ALA A 63 -8.11 -12.44 0.60
N ARG A 64 -8.49 -13.65 0.16
CA ARG A 64 -7.60 -14.81 0.18
C ARG A 64 -6.35 -14.61 -0.67
N ALA A 65 -6.49 -14.03 -1.86
CA ALA A 65 -5.34 -13.74 -2.74
C ALA A 65 -4.34 -12.78 -2.06
N LEU A 66 -4.84 -11.72 -1.41
CA LEU A 66 -3.98 -10.79 -0.67
C LEU A 66 -3.34 -11.41 0.56
N SER A 67 -4.08 -12.21 1.34
CA SER A 67 -3.49 -12.91 2.50
C SER A 67 -2.39 -13.89 2.09
N LEU A 68 -2.51 -14.55 0.93
CA LEU A 68 -1.47 -15.43 0.39
C LEU A 68 -0.23 -14.66 -0.07
N ALA A 69 -0.42 -13.51 -0.73
CA ALA A 69 0.68 -12.69 -1.22
C ALA A 69 1.37 -11.89 -0.11
N MET A 70 0.61 -11.40 0.86
CA MET A 70 1.04 -10.47 1.91
C MET A 70 0.42 -10.87 3.26
N PRO A 71 1.01 -11.82 4.00
CA PRO A 71 0.42 -12.35 5.24
C PRO A 71 0.26 -11.33 6.39
N LEU A 72 0.89 -10.15 6.28
CA LEU A 72 0.88 -9.13 7.34
C LEU A 72 -0.15 -8.01 7.10
N ILE A 73 -0.92 -8.07 6.01
CA ILE A 73 -1.97 -7.08 5.74
C ILE A 73 -3.14 -7.27 6.70
N LYS A 74 -3.71 -6.18 7.22
CA LYS A 74 -4.87 -6.26 8.12
C LYS A 74 -6.12 -6.63 7.32
N VAL A 75 -7.02 -7.37 7.97
CA VAL A 75 -8.27 -7.82 7.33
C VAL A 75 -9.19 -6.65 6.98
N CYS A 76 -9.29 -5.63 7.86
CA CYS A 76 -10.05 -4.41 7.60
C CYS A 76 -9.56 -3.69 6.33
N ASP A 77 -8.25 -3.61 6.14
CA ASP A 77 -7.64 -2.93 4.98
C ASP A 77 -7.96 -3.68 3.69
N VAL A 78 -7.92 -5.01 3.75
CA VAL A 78 -8.27 -5.88 2.61
C VAL A 78 -9.73 -5.73 2.22
N GLU A 79 -10.64 -5.63 3.18
CA GLU A 79 -12.07 -5.43 2.93
C GLU A 79 -12.34 -4.06 2.33
N ALA A 80 -11.74 -3.00 2.88
CA ALA A 80 -11.84 -1.65 2.34
C ALA A 80 -11.28 -1.56 0.91
N LEU A 81 -10.15 -2.19 0.63
CA LEU A 81 -9.60 -2.31 -0.73
C LEU A 81 -10.54 -3.09 -1.66
N ALA A 82 -11.10 -4.21 -1.20
CA ALA A 82 -12.05 -4.98 -2.01
C ALA A 82 -13.28 -4.15 -2.38
N ASP A 83 -13.77 -3.32 -1.46
CA ASP A 83 -14.88 -2.41 -1.67
C ASP A 83 -14.52 -1.30 -2.64
N HIS A 84 -13.33 -0.71 -2.50
CA HIS A 84 -12.83 0.33 -3.41
C HIS A 84 -12.72 -0.15 -4.87
N PHE A 85 -12.25 -1.38 -5.10
CA PHE A 85 -12.14 -1.97 -6.44
C PHE A 85 -13.40 -2.74 -6.88
N THR A 86 -14.51 -2.63 -6.14
CA THR A 86 -15.81 -3.16 -6.56
C THR A 86 -16.43 -2.24 -7.61
N GLU A 87 -16.84 -2.81 -8.73
CA GLU A 87 -17.53 -2.06 -9.78
C GLU A 87 -18.98 -2.56 -9.94
N ALA A 88 -19.89 -1.65 -10.24
CA ALA A 88 -21.25 -1.98 -10.68
C ALA A 88 -21.39 -1.71 -12.18
N GLY A 89 -22.10 -2.59 -12.89
CA GLY A 89 -22.38 -2.38 -14.31
C GLY A 89 -23.07 -3.56 -14.98
N PRO A 90 -23.58 -3.38 -16.21
CA PRO A 90 -24.35 -4.41 -16.92
C PRO A 90 -23.52 -5.65 -17.29
N LYS A 91 -22.19 -5.52 -17.35
CA LYS A 91 -21.25 -6.62 -17.60
C LYS A 91 -20.69 -7.24 -16.32
N VAL A 92 -21.07 -6.72 -15.15
CA VAL A 92 -20.60 -7.21 -13.86
C VAL A 92 -21.60 -8.21 -13.32
N LEU A 93 -21.14 -9.45 -13.13
CA LEU A 93 -21.97 -10.54 -12.63
C LEU A 93 -21.67 -10.75 -11.15
N TRP A 94 -22.70 -10.61 -10.31
CA TRP A 94 -22.61 -11.02 -8.92
C TRP A 94 -22.37 -12.54 -8.84
N PRO A 95 -21.47 -13.06 -7.99
CA PRO A 95 -20.71 -12.37 -6.93
C PRO A 95 -19.31 -11.85 -7.32
N LYS A 96 -18.89 -11.96 -8.59
CA LYS A 96 -17.56 -11.56 -9.08
C LYS A 96 -17.52 -10.07 -9.44
N VAL A 97 -17.59 -9.23 -8.43
CA VAL A 97 -17.75 -7.79 -8.58
C VAL A 97 -16.44 -6.99 -8.49
N VAL A 98 -15.38 -7.57 -7.91
CA VAL A 98 -14.10 -6.88 -7.68
C VAL A 98 -13.22 -6.97 -8.93
N ASN A 99 -12.78 -5.82 -9.45
CA ASN A 99 -11.87 -5.73 -10.58
C ASN A 99 -10.41 -5.78 -10.09
N TYR A 100 -9.86 -7.00 -9.99
CA TYR A 100 -8.51 -7.18 -9.47
C TYR A 100 -7.42 -6.73 -10.43
N ILE A 101 -7.71 -6.60 -11.74
CA ILE A 101 -6.72 -6.11 -12.72
C ILE A 101 -6.41 -4.64 -12.48
N LYS A 102 -7.43 -3.81 -12.25
CA LYS A 102 -7.23 -2.39 -11.88
C LYS A 102 -6.41 -2.26 -10.59
N PHE A 103 -6.70 -3.12 -9.61
CA PHE A 103 -5.89 -3.18 -8.40
C PHE A 103 -4.42 -3.55 -8.71
N CYS A 104 -4.19 -4.58 -9.53
CA CYS A 104 -2.83 -4.98 -9.91
C CYS A 104 -2.09 -3.86 -10.64
N GLU A 105 -2.73 -3.18 -11.60
CA GLU A 105 -2.14 -2.05 -12.33
C GLU A 105 -1.74 -0.91 -11.38
N CYS A 106 -2.66 -0.54 -10.47
CA CYS A 106 -2.42 0.49 -9.47
C CYS A 106 -1.25 0.15 -8.54
N VAL A 107 -1.09 -1.13 -8.19
CA VAL A 107 0.03 -1.59 -7.34
C VAL A 107 1.33 -1.67 -8.14
N ASP A 108 1.28 -2.18 -9.37
CA ASP A 108 2.45 -2.39 -10.24
C ASP A 108 3.05 -1.08 -10.77
N GLU A 109 2.31 0.04 -10.73
CA GLU A 109 2.83 1.40 -10.98
C GLU A 109 4.09 1.71 -10.18
N VAL A 110 4.28 1.07 -9.01
CA VAL A 110 5.50 1.20 -8.19
C VAL A 110 6.77 0.76 -8.93
N PHE A 111 6.65 -0.14 -9.91
CA PHE A 111 7.78 -0.61 -10.71
C PHE A 111 8.01 0.24 -11.96
N GLY A 112 7.08 1.13 -12.30
CA GLY A 112 7.15 2.04 -13.44
C GLY A 112 5.82 2.12 -14.22
N PRO A 113 5.71 3.10 -15.12
CA PRO A 113 4.55 3.25 -15.99
C PRO A 113 4.39 2.04 -16.93
N SER A 114 3.16 1.57 -17.08
CA SER A 114 2.77 0.56 -18.06
C SER A 114 2.52 1.18 -19.44
N HIS A 115 2.42 0.35 -20.49
CA HIS A 115 2.05 0.76 -21.86
C HIS A 115 3.00 1.74 -22.56
N LEU A 116 4.30 1.72 -22.22
CA LEU A 116 5.34 2.58 -22.80
C LEU A 116 5.54 2.36 -24.31
N GLU A 117 5.03 1.27 -24.88
CA GLU A 117 5.03 1.01 -26.33
C GLU A 117 4.28 2.09 -27.13
N ASN A 118 3.32 2.79 -26.51
CA ASN A 118 2.56 3.84 -27.16
C ASN A 118 3.21 5.23 -27.00
N THR A 119 4.21 5.35 -26.12
CA THR A 119 4.83 6.63 -25.73
C THR A 119 6.34 6.45 -25.50
N PRO A 120 7.14 6.17 -26.54
CA PRO A 120 8.56 5.88 -26.39
C PRO A 120 9.40 7.05 -25.82
N THR A 121 8.88 8.28 -25.89
CA THR A 121 9.55 9.49 -25.39
C THR A 121 9.22 9.80 -23.91
N ALA A 122 8.37 9.00 -23.26
CA ALA A 122 8.02 9.22 -21.86
C ALA A 122 9.23 9.00 -20.94
N GLN A 123 9.46 9.91 -19.99
CA GLN A 123 10.50 9.73 -18.97
C GLN A 123 10.03 8.70 -17.94
N VAL A 124 10.86 7.67 -17.73
CA VAL A 124 10.57 6.59 -16.79
C VAL A 124 11.23 6.90 -15.44
N PRO A 125 10.45 7.10 -14.36
CA PRO A 125 11.01 7.30 -13.03
C PRO A 125 11.68 6.02 -12.53
N LEU A 126 12.57 6.15 -11.54
CA LEU A 126 13.18 4.99 -10.90
C LEU A 126 12.10 4.13 -10.22
N PRO A 127 12.16 2.79 -10.32
CA PRO A 127 11.25 1.91 -9.60
C PRO A 127 11.28 2.21 -8.09
N GLY A 128 10.11 2.36 -7.49
CA GLY A 128 9.92 2.69 -6.09
C GLY A 128 9.95 4.18 -5.77
N ALA A 129 10.28 5.07 -6.71
CA ALA A 129 10.41 6.51 -6.44
C ALA A 129 9.14 7.17 -5.88
N SER A 130 7.96 6.58 -6.12
CA SER A 130 6.68 7.05 -5.59
C SER A 130 6.39 6.64 -4.14
N LEU A 131 7.17 5.72 -3.56
CA LEU A 131 6.97 5.27 -2.19
C LEU A 131 7.64 6.23 -1.20
N SER A 132 6.92 6.63 -0.15
CA SER A 132 7.50 7.38 0.97
C SER A 132 8.67 6.63 1.64
N CYS A 133 8.69 5.29 1.51
CA CYS A 133 9.71 4.41 2.09
C CYS A 133 10.67 3.77 1.06
N ALA A 134 10.78 4.31 -0.15
CA ALA A 134 11.59 3.75 -1.25
C ALA A 134 13.04 3.40 -0.87
N GLY A 135 13.57 4.00 0.21
CA GLY A 135 14.88 3.74 0.81
C GLY A 135 14.96 2.62 1.85
N GLY A 136 13.93 1.78 1.98
CA GLY A 136 13.87 0.70 2.97
C GLY A 136 13.38 1.18 4.34
N HIS A 137 12.87 0.23 5.13
CA HIS A 137 12.41 0.43 6.51
C HIS A 137 13.51 0.89 7.49
N PHE A 138 14.67 1.30 7.01
CA PHE A 138 15.62 2.04 7.83
C PHE A 138 15.22 3.51 7.82
N LYS A 139 14.19 3.85 8.61
CA LYS A 139 14.20 5.14 9.28
C LYS A 139 15.32 5.03 10.31
N ALA A 140 16.53 5.35 9.88
CA ALA A 140 17.58 5.63 10.83
C ALA A 140 16.99 6.64 11.80
N ASN A 141 16.80 6.27 13.06
CA ASN A 141 16.71 7.28 14.10
C ASN A 141 18.13 7.85 14.23
N MET A 142 18.57 8.56 13.20
CA MET A 142 19.90 9.11 13.07
C MET A 142 19.93 10.31 13.99
N ASP A 143 20.41 10.10 15.21
CA ASP A 143 20.90 11.22 15.99
C ASP A 143 22.12 11.84 15.27
N ALA A 144 22.39 13.12 15.51
CA ALA A 144 23.54 13.82 14.93
C ALA A 144 24.85 13.05 15.21
N GLY A 145 24.96 12.40 16.38
CA GLY A 145 26.12 11.57 16.73
C GLY A 145 26.28 10.29 15.89
N ASP A 146 25.21 9.76 15.30
CA ASP A 146 25.29 8.56 14.47
C ASP A 146 25.77 8.88 13.05
N GLN A 147 25.47 10.08 12.54
CA GLN A 147 25.96 10.54 11.24
C GLN A 147 27.50 10.64 11.22
N ASP A 148 28.10 11.19 12.27
CA ASP A 148 29.55 11.32 12.41
C ASP A 148 30.25 9.95 12.42
N ARG A 149 29.69 9.00 13.17
CA ARG A 149 30.20 7.61 13.25
C ARG A 149 30.15 6.92 11.89
N ILE A 150 29.03 7.05 11.18
CA ILE A 150 28.85 6.46 9.85
C ILE A 150 29.83 7.08 8.87
N SER A 151 30.05 8.39 8.91
CA SER A 151 31.05 9.07 8.07
C SER A 151 32.47 8.53 8.33
N GLY A 152 32.81 8.30 9.60
CA GLY A 152 34.10 7.76 10.00
C GLY A 152 34.32 6.34 9.49
N ILE A 153 33.29 5.49 9.60
CA ILE A 153 33.32 4.12 9.08
C ILE A 153 33.47 4.13 7.55
N LEU A 154 32.66 4.93 6.85
CA LEU A 154 32.71 5.04 5.38
C LEU A 154 34.08 5.52 4.90
N ASN A 155 34.66 6.54 5.53
CA ASN A 155 36.01 7.02 5.17
C ASN A 155 37.08 5.95 5.39
N ARG A 156 36.98 5.17 6.46
CA ARG A 156 37.93 4.11 6.77
C ARG A 156 37.81 2.93 5.81
N VAL A 157 36.59 2.55 5.44
CA VAL A 157 36.32 1.55 4.40
C VAL A 157 36.82 2.05 3.04
N ALA A 158 36.53 3.30 2.67
CA ALA A 158 36.99 3.89 1.42
C ALA A 158 38.53 3.93 1.33
N PHE A 159 39.21 4.28 2.42
CA PHE A 159 40.67 4.26 2.50
C PHE A 159 41.23 2.83 2.36
N LEU A 160 40.63 1.86 3.05
CA LEU A 160 41.04 0.46 2.97
C LEU A 160 40.80 -0.12 1.57
N ALA A 161 39.68 0.24 0.92
CA ALA A 161 39.37 -0.17 -0.44
C ALA A 161 40.34 0.46 -1.47
N LYS A 162 40.72 1.73 -1.29
CA LYS A 162 41.73 2.41 -2.13
C LYS A 162 43.13 1.79 -2.00
N ASN A 163 43.50 1.36 -0.79
CA ASN A 163 44.85 0.88 -0.51
C ASN A 163 45.01 -0.64 -0.62
N ARG A 164 43.92 -1.41 -0.68
CA ARG A 164 43.94 -2.87 -0.91
C ARG A 164 43.70 -3.21 -2.38
N GLY A 165 44.44 -2.54 -3.28
CA GLY A 165 44.40 -2.88 -4.71
C GLY A 165 44.40 -4.39 -4.94
N TYR A 166 43.49 -4.84 -5.80
CA TYR A 166 43.56 -6.17 -6.43
C TYR A 166 44.83 -6.26 -7.30
#